data_AF-A0A7K1GCJ9-F1
#
_entry.id   AF-A0A7K1GCJ9-F1
#
_cell.length_a   1.000
_cell.length_b   1.000
_cell.length_c   1.000
_cell.angle_alpha   90.00
_cell.angle_beta   90.00
_cell.angle_gamma   90.00
#
_symmetry.space_group_name_H-M   'P 1'
#
loop_
_entity.id
_entity.type
_entity.pdbx_description
1 polymer ?
#
loop_
_entity_poly.entity_id
_entity_poly.type
_entity_poly.pdbx_seq_one_letter_code
_entity_poly.pdbx_strand_id
1 'polypeptide(L)'
;MKKLYTTLALVFFGMSISFAQAWMTNLEIAQRLAQVQNKMVLMVWEETTNYQYPVFVKDDRGRTIYIDNLFEDEEVSPLIWEYFVPVIVSEYRYADLYEKIKGKRSQIYIDKFNDDSIKIMDVNGNILNVSYFTEDFQNITEIIRLYGLNTQYIAQELKDYKSEKDFYSAYYLASKYLDFALYADTKTRSSIVNLSNIYLQEAVELIKEQEPEDRPSLEQRCELLKIQEYLILKRPKKVIRLLRKLKDEDIYESNKSFVAFLYYTAYMSTDKPEDAEPWKAKISLVNLSKAQKIINLNT
;
A
#
# COMPACT_ATOMS: atom_id res chain seq x y z
N MET A 1 46.49 35.99 -20.01
CA MET A 1 45.08 36.23 -20.41
C MET A 1 44.33 34.97 -20.81
N LYS A 2 44.86 34.05 -21.64
CA LYS A 2 44.17 32.79 -22.02
C LYS A 2 43.75 31.88 -20.85
N LYS A 3 44.56 31.79 -19.77
CA LYS A 3 44.22 31.00 -18.58
C LYS A 3 43.04 31.56 -17.78
N LEU A 4 42.79 32.87 -17.83
CA LEU A 4 41.70 33.51 -17.08
C LEU A 4 40.34 33.17 -17.71
N TYR A 5 40.28 33.11 -19.05
CA TYR A 5 39.07 32.74 -19.79
C TYR A 5 38.69 31.26 -19.62
N THR A 6 39.67 30.36 -19.53
CA THR A 6 39.41 28.94 -19.25
C THR A 6 38.91 28.68 -17.83
N THR A 7 39.38 29.45 -16.84
CA THR A 7 38.86 29.33 -15.47
C THR A 7 37.45 29.93 -15.35
N LEU A 8 37.16 31.02 -16.07
CA LEU A 8 35.81 31.61 -16.10
C LEU A 8 34.80 30.66 -16.77
N ALA A 9 35.18 30.00 -17.86
CA ALA A 9 34.30 29.06 -18.58
C ALA A 9 33.94 27.81 -17.76
N LEU A 10 34.82 27.37 -16.86
CA LEU A 10 34.58 26.23 -15.96
C LEU A 10 33.68 26.59 -14.76
N VAL A 11 33.67 27.86 -14.33
CA VAL A 11 32.77 28.34 -13.26
C VAL A 11 31.34 28.53 -13.78
N PHE A 12 31.16 28.88 -15.06
CA PHE A 12 29.81 29.03 -15.65
C PHE A 12 29.09 27.70 -15.91
N PHE A 13 29.80 26.56 -15.98
CA PHE A 13 29.18 25.22 -16.06
C PHE A 13 28.73 24.66 -14.70
N GLY A 14 29.06 25.34 -13.60
CA GLY A 14 28.63 24.98 -12.24
C GLY A 14 27.28 25.57 -11.83
N MET A 15 26.63 26.36 -12.71
CA MET A 15 25.24 26.74 -12.49
C MET A 15 24.36 25.52 -12.74
N SER A 16 24.13 24.77 -11.67
CA SER A 16 23.07 23.78 -11.61
C SER A 16 21.78 24.53 -11.86
N ILE A 17 21.29 24.51 -13.10
CA ILE A 17 19.90 24.89 -13.35
C ILE A 17 19.11 23.76 -12.69
N SER A 18 18.69 24.01 -11.45
CA SER A 18 17.89 23.08 -10.65
C SER A 18 16.47 23.07 -11.21
N PHE A 19 16.31 22.58 -12.43
CA PHE A 19 14.99 22.24 -12.93
C PHE A 19 14.49 21.09 -12.06
N ALA A 20 13.32 21.28 -11.46
CA ALA A 20 12.59 20.20 -10.84
C ALA A 20 12.52 19.02 -11.82
N GLN A 21 12.77 17.80 -11.35
CA GLN A 21 12.73 16.62 -12.19
C GLN A 21 11.34 16.53 -12.85
N ALA A 22 11.30 16.41 -14.18
CA ALA A 22 10.04 16.35 -14.92
C ALA A 22 9.24 15.08 -14.54
N TRP A 23 7.91 15.18 -14.53
CA TRP A 23 7.04 14.03 -14.32
C TRP A 23 7.27 12.98 -15.40
N MET A 24 7.20 11.70 -15.03
CA MET A 24 7.35 10.61 -15.99
C MET A 24 6.10 10.49 -16.86
N THR A 25 6.23 9.91 -18.06
CA THR A 25 5.08 9.66 -18.96
C THR A 25 4.84 8.17 -19.23
N ASN A 26 5.72 7.30 -18.74
CA ASN A 26 5.60 5.86 -18.88
C ASN A 26 5.41 5.20 -17.50
N LEU A 27 4.20 4.72 -17.24
CA LEU A 27 3.82 4.06 -15.98
C LEU A 27 4.72 2.87 -15.63
N GLU A 28 5.15 2.07 -16.60
CA GLU A 28 5.94 0.87 -16.31
C GLU A 28 7.37 1.23 -15.89
N ILE A 29 7.95 2.26 -16.52
CA ILE A 29 9.26 2.78 -16.11
C ILE A 29 9.14 3.45 -14.73
N ALA A 30 8.07 4.22 -14.48
CA ALA A 30 7.80 4.84 -13.19
C ALA A 30 7.66 3.80 -12.07
N GLN A 31 6.91 2.72 -12.30
CA GLN A 31 6.78 1.61 -11.37
C GLN A 31 8.11 0.90 -11.08
N ARG A 32 8.97 0.71 -12.09
CA ARG A 32 10.32 0.15 -11.90
C ARG A 32 11.21 1.09 -11.08
N LEU A 33 11.15 2.39 -11.34
CA LEU A 33 11.89 3.39 -10.57
C LEU A 33 11.41 3.43 -9.11
N ALA A 34 10.09 3.41 -8.90
CA ALA A 34 9.47 3.38 -7.58
C ALA A 34 9.88 2.13 -6.78
N GLN A 35 9.96 0.98 -7.45
CA GLN A 35 10.47 -0.27 -6.86
C GLN A 35 11.94 -0.16 -6.42
N VAL A 36 12.80 0.46 -7.22
CA VAL A 36 14.21 0.68 -6.88
C VAL A 36 14.38 1.69 -5.74
N GLN A 37 13.54 2.73 -5.71
CA GLN A 37 13.59 3.79 -4.70
C GLN A 37 12.78 3.49 -3.44
N ASN A 38 12.08 2.35 -3.39
CA ASN A 38 11.16 1.99 -2.31
C ASN A 38 10.08 3.06 -2.04
N LYS A 39 9.50 3.59 -3.11
CA LYS A 39 8.44 4.61 -3.07
C LYS A 39 7.15 4.07 -3.65
N MET A 40 6.07 4.78 -3.35
CA MET A 40 4.81 4.65 -4.07
C MET A 40 4.87 5.46 -5.37
N VAL A 41 3.99 5.14 -6.31
CA VAL A 41 3.79 5.90 -7.55
C VAL A 41 2.68 6.92 -7.31
N LEU A 42 2.92 8.18 -7.68
CA LEU A 42 1.87 9.20 -7.77
C LEU A 42 1.46 9.29 -9.23
N MET A 43 0.24 8.92 -9.55
CA MET A 43 -0.28 8.89 -10.90
C MET A 43 -1.43 9.87 -11.07
N VAL A 44 -1.41 10.58 -12.19
CA VAL A 44 -2.53 11.36 -12.71
C VAL A 44 -2.80 10.95 -14.15
N TRP A 45 -4.03 11.16 -14.58
CA TRP A 45 -4.41 11.05 -15.97
C TRP A 45 -3.88 12.24 -16.78
N GLU A 46 -3.59 12.02 -18.06
CA GLU A 46 -3.05 13.06 -18.96
C GLU A 46 -4.04 14.20 -19.16
N GLU A 47 -5.34 13.91 -19.27
CA GLU A 47 -6.36 14.95 -19.43
C GLU A 47 -6.42 15.91 -18.24
N THR A 48 -6.11 15.41 -17.03
CA THR A 48 -6.03 16.23 -15.81
C THR A 48 -5.00 17.36 -15.93
N THR A 49 -4.01 17.22 -16.80
CA THR A 49 -2.94 18.21 -17.02
C THR A 49 -3.32 19.32 -18.00
N ASN A 50 -4.47 19.21 -18.68
CA ASN A 50 -4.92 20.17 -19.69
C ASN A 50 -5.63 21.40 -19.10
N TYR A 51 -5.85 21.42 -17.79
CA TYR A 51 -6.46 22.53 -17.08
C TYR A 51 -5.71 22.81 -15.78
N GLN A 52 -6.00 23.97 -15.16
CA GLN A 52 -5.39 24.33 -13.89
C GLN A 52 -5.81 23.32 -12.82
N TYR A 53 -4.81 22.70 -12.18
CA TYR A 53 -5.02 21.73 -11.12
C TYR A 53 -4.58 22.30 -9.76
N PRO A 54 -5.43 23.12 -9.11
CA PRO A 54 -5.06 23.76 -7.88
C PRO A 54 -4.97 22.79 -6.70
N VAL A 55 -3.97 23.01 -5.85
CA VAL A 55 -3.71 22.17 -4.68
C VAL A 55 -3.30 22.98 -3.46
N PHE A 56 -3.44 22.37 -2.29
CA PHE A 56 -2.90 22.89 -1.04
C PHE A 56 -1.60 22.20 -0.65
N VAL A 57 -0.63 22.98 -0.19
CA VAL A 57 0.65 22.50 0.35
C VAL A 57 0.96 23.27 1.63
N LYS A 58 1.55 22.62 2.64
CA LYS A 58 2.08 23.32 3.81
C LYS A 58 3.52 23.70 3.60
N ASP A 59 3.87 24.93 3.95
CA ASP A 59 5.26 25.37 3.98
C ASP A 59 6.04 24.84 5.19
N ASP A 60 7.32 25.19 5.25
CA ASP A 60 8.26 24.89 6.34
C ASP A 60 7.78 25.39 7.72
N ARG A 61 6.91 26.40 7.74
CA ARG A 61 6.29 26.99 8.94
C ARG A 61 4.92 26.39 9.25
N GLY A 62 4.45 25.42 8.47
CA GLY A 62 3.17 24.74 8.61
C GLY A 62 1.96 25.54 8.13
N ARG A 63 2.17 26.67 7.44
CA ARG A 63 1.10 27.49 6.84
C ARG A 63 0.61 26.83 5.56
N THR A 64 -0.70 26.86 5.33
CA THR A 64 -1.28 26.32 4.08
C THR A 64 -1.14 27.35 2.97
N ILE A 65 -0.48 26.95 1.89
CA ILE A 65 -0.28 27.68 0.65
C ILE A 65 -1.21 27.09 -0.41
N TYR A 66 -1.80 27.96 -1.20
CA TYR A 66 -2.56 27.62 -2.41
C TYR A 66 -1.65 27.71 -3.62
N ILE A 67 -1.65 26.67 -4.44
CA ILE A 67 -0.90 26.58 -5.68
C ILE A 67 -1.91 26.46 -6.81
N ASP A 68 -1.89 27.40 -7.76
CA ASP A 68 -2.90 27.51 -8.82
C ASP A 68 -2.88 26.30 -9.77
N ASN A 69 -1.69 25.78 -10.08
CA ASN A 69 -1.53 24.60 -10.94
C ASN A 69 -0.37 23.70 -10.46
N LEU A 70 -0.71 22.49 -10.04
CA LEU A 70 0.23 21.45 -9.61
C LEU A 70 1.35 21.17 -10.63
N PHE A 71 1.05 21.24 -11.92
CA PHE A 71 1.95 20.81 -12.99
C PHE A 71 2.96 21.88 -13.43
N GLU A 72 2.76 23.14 -13.01
CA GLU A 72 3.62 24.27 -13.37
C GLU A 72 4.48 24.77 -12.21
N ASP A 73 4.19 24.34 -10.98
CA ASP A 73 4.87 24.84 -9.79
C ASP A 73 6.23 24.17 -9.55
N GLU A 74 7.29 24.98 -9.48
CA GLU A 74 8.68 24.54 -9.33
C GLU A 74 9.02 24.03 -7.92
N GLU A 75 8.23 24.37 -6.91
CA GLU A 75 8.47 23.99 -5.49
C GLU A 75 7.73 22.71 -5.11
N VAL A 76 6.53 22.47 -5.68
CA VAL A 76 5.72 21.29 -5.37
C VAL A 76 6.27 20.03 -6.05
N SER A 77 6.78 20.13 -7.28
CA SER A 77 7.29 18.97 -8.00
C SER A 77 8.46 18.27 -7.28
N PRO A 78 9.51 18.99 -6.81
CA PRO A 78 10.58 18.38 -6.00
C PRO A 78 10.07 17.70 -4.73
N LEU A 79 9.10 18.33 -4.04
CA LEU A 79 8.49 17.76 -2.84
C LEU A 79 7.77 16.44 -3.17
N ILE A 80 7.06 16.36 -4.29
CA ILE A 80 6.43 15.10 -4.72
C ILE A 80 7.48 14.04 -5.02
N TRP A 81 8.56 14.39 -5.72
CA TRP A 81 9.66 13.47 -6.03
C TRP A 81 10.38 12.92 -4.79
N GLU A 82 10.38 13.66 -3.68
CA GLU A 82 10.96 13.19 -2.41
C GLU A 82 10.22 11.93 -1.89
N TYR A 83 8.88 11.91 -1.98
CA TYR A 83 8.04 10.86 -1.39
C TYR A 83 7.47 9.86 -2.40
N PHE A 84 7.38 10.24 -3.66
CA PHE A 84 6.74 9.47 -4.73
C PHE A 84 7.58 9.44 -6.00
N VAL A 85 7.21 8.54 -6.91
CA VAL A 85 7.58 8.65 -8.32
C VAL A 85 6.36 9.18 -9.09
N PRO A 86 6.34 10.46 -9.51
CA PRO A 86 5.22 11.04 -10.23
C PRO A 86 5.19 10.64 -11.70
N VAL A 87 3.99 10.33 -12.20
CA VAL A 87 3.75 9.92 -13.58
C VAL A 87 2.42 10.47 -14.10
N ILE A 88 2.45 11.00 -15.32
CA ILE A 88 1.28 11.35 -16.12
C ILE A 88 1.02 10.17 -17.06
N VAL A 89 -0.18 9.61 -17.03
CA VAL A 89 -0.54 8.44 -17.84
C VAL A 89 -1.55 8.83 -18.90
N SER A 90 -1.24 8.51 -20.15
CA SER A 90 -2.12 8.80 -21.28
C SER A 90 -3.42 8.01 -21.23
N GLU A 91 -4.53 8.65 -21.62
CA GLU A 91 -5.86 8.04 -21.73
C GLU A 91 -5.91 6.86 -22.70
N TYR A 92 -5.00 6.79 -23.66
CA TYR A 92 -4.88 5.62 -24.54
C TYR A 92 -4.62 4.31 -23.77
N ARG A 93 -4.10 4.40 -22.53
CA ARG A 93 -3.91 3.24 -21.65
C ARG A 93 -5.14 2.84 -20.85
N TYR A 94 -6.21 3.64 -20.88
CA TYR A 94 -7.40 3.44 -20.04
C TYR A 94 -7.96 2.03 -20.22
N ALA A 95 -8.22 1.61 -21.45
CA ALA A 95 -8.83 0.31 -21.75
C ALA A 95 -7.99 -0.86 -21.19
N ASP A 96 -6.67 -0.84 -21.43
CA ASP A 96 -5.75 -1.88 -20.95
C ASP A 96 -5.65 -1.94 -19.43
N LEU A 97 -5.73 -0.79 -18.74
CA LEU A 97 -5.69 -0.72 -17.28
C LEU A 97 -7.04 -1.10 -16.67
N TYR A 98 -8.14 -0.67 -17.28
CA TYR A 98 -9.50 -0.96 -16.83
C TYR A 98 -9.81 -2.46 -16.91
N GLU A 99 -9.45 -3.14 -18.01
CA GLU A 99 -9.70 -4.58 -18.16
C GLU A 99 -8.98 -5.41 -17.07
N LYS A 100 -7.89 -4.92 -16.48
CA LYS A 100 -7.21 -5.59 -15.36
C LYS A 100 -8.00 -5.54 -14.05
N ILE A 101 -8.86 -4.53 -13.88
CA ILE A 101 -9.60 -4.28 -12.62
C ILE A 101 -11.11 -4.54 -12.75
N LYS A 102 -11.64 -4.60 -13.97
CA LYS A 102 -13.05 -4.81 -14.29
C LYS A 102 -13.57 -6.10 -13.69
N GLY A 103 -14.69 -6.00 -12.96
CA GLY A 103 -15.31 -7.14 -12.26
C GLY A 103 -14.53 -7.67 -11.05
N LYS A 104 -13.35 -7.11 -10.74
CA LYS A 104 -12.48 -7.54 -9.64
C LYS A 104 -12.40 -6.54 -8.49
N ARG A 105 -12.75 -5.27 -8.73
CA ARG A 105 -12.65 -4.17 -7.76
C ARG A 105 -14.03 -3.60 -7.41
N SER A 106 -14.12 -2.97 -6.25
CA SER A 106 -15.35 -2.31 -5.79
C SER A 106 -15.67 -1.08 -6.62
N GLN A 107 -16.94 -0.65 -6.61
CA GLN A 107 -17.37 0.55 -7.33
C GLN A 107 -16.54 1.79 -6.94
N ILE A 108 -16.30 2.00 -5.64
CA ILE A 108 -15.50 3.13 -5.14
C ILE A 108 -14.07 3.11 -5.69
N TYR A 109 -13.48 1.92 -5.87
CA TYR A 109 -12.17 1.80 -6.50
C TYR A 109 -12.24 2.20 -7.98
N ILE A 110 -13.27 1.75 -8.70
CA ILE A 110 -13.48 2.11 -10.10
C ILE A 110 -13.72 3.62 -10.25
N ASP A 111 -14.51 4.22 -9.36
CA ASP A 111 -14.75 5.66 -9.33
C ASP A 111 -13.43 6.42 -9.11
N LYS A 112 -12.62 5.99 -8.12
CA LYS A 112 -11.28 6.55 -7.89
C LYS A 112 -10.35 6.33 -9.08
N PHE A 113 -10.45 5.22 -9.79
CA PHE A 113 -9.63 4.98 -10.98
C PHE A 113 -10.01 5.93 -12.12
N ASN A 114 -11.30 6.18 -12.31
CA ASN A 114 -11.84 6.98 -13.41
C ASN A 114 -11.75 8.51 -13.20
N ASP A 115 -11.76 8.99 -11.96
CA ASP A 115 -11.79 10.44 -11.69
C ASP A 115 -10.47 11.15 -12.01
N ASP A 116 -10.45 12.48 -11.97
CA ASP A 116 -9.24 13.31 -12.17
C ASP A 116 -8.41 13.52 -10.91
N SER A 117 -8.72 12.82 -9.82
CA SER A 117 -7.95 12.94 -8.58
C SER A 117 -6.60 12.24 -8.70
N ILE A 118 -5.69 12.51 -7.76
CA ILE A 118 -4.38 11.85 -7.69
C ILE A 118 -4.59 10.40 -7.23
N LYS A 119 -3.91 9.46 -7.89
CA LYS A 119 -3.87 8.05 -7.51
C LYS A 119 -2.51 7.78 -6.89
N ILE A 120 -2.49 7.27 -5.67
CA ILE A 120 -1.27 6.72 -5.08
C ILE A 120 -1.30 5.21 -5.26
N MET A 121 -0.37 4.68 -6.05
CA MET A 121 -0.33 3.29 -6.46
C MET A 121 0.92 2.61 -5.92
N ASP A 122 0.83 1.32 -5.63
CA ASP A 122 2.03 0.52 -5.45
C ASP A 122 2.70 0.22 -6.81
N VAL A 123 3.87 -0.44 -6.75
CA VAL A 123 4.69 -0.74 -7.94
C VAL A 123 4.08 -1.80 -8.87
N ASN A 124 2.99 -2.45 -8.43
CA ASN A 124 2.23 -3.44 -9.19
C ASN A 124 0.92 -2.84 -9.74
N GLY A 125 0.63 -1.58 -9.43
CA GLY A 125 -0.42 -0.79 -10.04
C GLY A 125 -1.74 -0.78 -9.29
N ASN A 126 -1.78 -1.21 -8.03
CA ASN A 126 -3.00 -1.12 -7.23
C ASN A 126 -3.06 0.21 -6.46
N ILE A 127 -4.20 0.90 -6.55
CA ILE A 127 -4.46 2.19 -5.89
C ILE A 127 -4.68 1.99 -4.38
N LEU A 128 -3.93 2.75 -3.58
CA LEU A 128 -4.00 2.78 -2.12
C LEU A 128 -5.02 3.82 -1.61
N ASN A 129 -5.04 5.03 -2.17
CA ASN A 129 -5.81 6.17 -1.66
C ASN A 129 -7.28 6.20 -2.13
N VAL A 130 -7.90 5.01 -2.24
CA VAL A 130 -9.28 4.83 -2.72
C VAL A 130 -10.32 5.59 -1.90
N SER A 131 -10.10 5.69 -0.59
CA SER A 131 -11.02 6.38 0.33
C SER A 131 -10.64 7.84 0.58
N TYR A 132 -9.64 8.39 -0.12
CA TYR A 132 -9.25 9.79 0.02
C TYR A 132 -10.06 10.65 -0.96
N PHE A 133 -10.95 11.46 -0.38
CA PHE A 133 -11.81 12.40 -1.09
C PHE A 133 -11.66 13.79 -0.46
N THR A 134 -11.62 14.80 -1.30
CA THR A 134 -11.63 16.23 -0.91
C THR A 134 -12.73 16.92 -1.70
N GLU A 135 -13.51 17.79 -1.06
CA GLU A 135 -14.63 18.48 -1.71
C GLU A 135 -14.15 19.51 -2.74
N ASP A 136 -13.04 20.19 -2.48
CA ASP A 136 -12.52 21.26 -3.35
C ASP A 136 -11.18 20.88 -4.00
N PHE A 137 -10.09 20.94 -3.23
CA PHE A 137 -8.73 20.80 -3.73
C PHE A 137 -7.98 19.73 -2.96
N GLN A 138 -7.14 18.99 -3.67
CA GLN A 138 -6.28 18.00 -3.04
C GLN A 138 -5.19 18.68 -2.21
N ASN A 139 -4.83 18.03 -1.09
CA ASN A 139 -3.78 18.52 -0.21
C ASN A 139 -2.55 17.61 -0.34
N ILE A 140 -1.50 18.10 -1.01
CA ILE A 140 -0.28 17.33 -1.27
C ILE A 140 0.40 16.94 0.04
N THR A 141 0.44 17.85 1.03
CA THR A 141 1.03 17.54 2.34
C THR A 141 0.27 16.42 3.06
N GLU A 142 -1.06 16.40 2.99
CA GLU A 142 -1.83 15.31 3.58
C GLU A 142 -1.64 14.00 2.80
N ILE A 143 -1.60 14.04 1.47
CA ILE A 143 -1.31 12.88 0.61
C ILE A 143 0.06 12.30 0.96
N ILE A 144 1.10 13.13 1.09
CA ILE A 144 2.44 12.69 1.52
C ILE A 144 2.38 12.05 2.90
N ARG A 145 1.75 12.71 3.87
CA ARG A 145 1.65 12.22 5.25
C ARG A 145 0.96 10.86 5.35
N LEU A 146 -0.11 10.66 4.57
CA LEU A 146 -0.90 9.43 4.60
C LEU A 146 -0.30 8.33 3.71
N TYR A 147 0.25 8.68 2.55
CA TYR A 147 0.52 7.71 1.49
C TYR A 147 1.96 7.72 0.96
N GLY A 148 2.82 8.63 1.43
CA GLY A 148 4.27 8.66 1.18
C GLY A 148 5.01 7.52 1.90
N LEU A 149 4.58 6.28 1.66
CA LEU A 149 5.05 5.09 2.35
C LEU A 149 6.40 4.64 1.78
N ASN A 150 7.36 4.41 2.68
CA ASN A 150 8.59 3.71 2.33
C ASN A 150 8.31 2.20 2.22
N THR A 151 8.42 1.66 1.01
CA THR A 151 8.09 0.27 0.69
C THR A 151 9.24 -0.72 0.93
N GLN A 152 10.36 -0.29 1.51
CA GLN A 152 11.54 -1.14 1.77
C GLN A 152 11.17 -2.39 2.60
N TYR A 153 10.23 -2.25 3.54
CA TYR A 153 9.79 -3.37 4.38
C TYR A 153 9.10 -4.49 3.58
N ILE A 154 8.49 -4.15 2.43
CA ILE A 154 7.69 -5.05 1.58
C ILE A 154 8.30 -5.25 0.18
N ALA A 155 9.52 -4.76 -0.05
CA ALA A 155 10.13 -4.66 -1.37
C ALA A 155 10.36 -6.02 -2.03
N GLN A 156 10.71 -7.03 -1.23
CA GLN A 156 10.93 -8.39 -1.71
C GLN A 156 9.61 -9.00 -2.19
N GLU A 157 8.55 -8.93 -1.39
CA GLU A 157 7.24 -9.48 -1.77
C GLU A 157 6.63 -8.76 -2.97
N LEU A 158 6.84 -7.43 -3.09
CA LEU A 158 6.46 -6.67 -4.27
C LEU A 158 7.18 -7.17 -5.54
N LYS A 159 8.47 -7.48 -5.42
CA LYS A 159 9.30 -8.02 -6.52
C LYS A 159 8.89 -9.43 -6.90
N ASP A 160 8.65 -10.29 -5.92
CA ASP A 160 8.30 -11.70 -6.15
C ASP A 160 6.96 -11.79 -6.88
N TYR A 161 5.94 -11.08 -6.40
CA TYR A 161 4.63 -11.02 -7.08
C TYR A 161 4.74 -10.48 -8.52
N LYS A 162 5.62 -9.49 -8.76
CA LYS A 162 5.82 -8.95 -10.12
C LYS A 162 6.52 -9.94 -11.05
N SER A 163 7.41 -10.76 -10.50
CA SER A 163 8.23 -11.72 -11.26
C SER A 163 7.43 -12.96 -11.61
N GLU A 164 6.65 -13.47 -10.65
CA GLU A 164 5.82 -14.66 -10.79
C GLU A 164 4.51 -14.46 -10.04
N LYS A 165 3.39 -14.52 -10.77
CA LYS A 165 2.05 -14.35 -10.20
C LYS A 165 1.45 -15.71 -9.92
N ASP A 166 1.67 -16.22 -8.72
CA ASP A 166 1.10 -17.47 -8.22
C ASP A 166 0.39 -17.25 -6.88
N PHE A 167 -0.17 -18.33 -6.32
CA PHE A 167 -0.83 -18.28 -5.02
C PHE A 167 0.08 -17.70 -3.93
N TYR A 168 1.33 -18.17 -3.86
CA TYR A 168 2.25 -17.85 -2.77
C TYR A 168 2.72 -16.40 -2.85
N SER A 169 3.10 -15.91 -4.02
CA SER A 169 3.57 -14.54 -4.21
C SER A 169 2.45 -13.54 -3.89
N ALA A 170 1.20 -13.82 -4.30
CA ALA A 170 0.04 -13.02 -3.94
C ALA A 170 -0.29 -13.10 -2.43
N TYR A 171 -0.30 -14.30 -1.85
CA TYR A 171 -0.59 -14.51 -0.43
C TYR A 171 0.44 -13.83 0.48
N TYR A 172 1.73 -14.01 0.20
CA TYR A 172 2.79 -13.43 1.02
C TYR A 172 2.81 -11.91 0.90
N LEU A 173 2.57 -11.35 -0.29
CA LEU A 173 2.42 -9.91 -0.44
C LEU A 173 1.22 -9.37 0.35
N ALA A 174 0.07 -10.03 0.27
CA ALA A 174 -1.11 -9.68 1.08
C ALA A 174 -0.79 -9.69 2.58
N SER A 175 -0.17 -10.78 3.06
CA SER A 175 0.23 -10.92 4.47
C SER A 175 1.23 -9.84 4.89
N LYS A 176 2.17 -9.49 4.01
CA LYS A 176 3.19 -8.49 4.31
C LYS A 176 2.61 -7.08 4.37
N TYR A 177 1.64 -6.76 3.53
CA TYR A 177 0.89 -5.51 3.63
C TYR A 177 0.10 -5.40 4.94
N LEU A 178 -0.50 -6.50 5.44
CA LEU A 178 -1.13 -6.48 6.77
C LEU A 178 -0.10 -6.18 7.88
N ASP A 179 1.09 -6.77 7.78
CA ASP A 179 2.16 -6.52 8.75
C ASP A 179 2.65 -5.08 8.66
N PHE A 180 2.72 -4.52 7.45
CA PHE A 180 3.06 -3.12 7.24
C PHE A 180 2.00 -2.18 7.83
N ALA A 181 0.72 -2.53 7.73
CA ALA A 181 -0.39 -1.74 8.29
C ALA A 181 -0.32 -1.59 9.82
N LEU A 182 0.38 -2.47 10.54
CA LEU A 182 0.62 -2.35 11.98
C LEU A 182 1.40 -1.09 12.37
N TYR A 183 2.25 -0.60 11.47
CA TYR A 183 3.10 0.58 11.69
C TYR A 183 2.47 1.87 11.17
N ALA A 184 1.34 1.78 10.47
CA ALA A 184 0.66 2.92 9.90
C ALA A 184 -0.25 3.61 10.93
N ASP A 185 -0.50 4.90 10.72
CA ASP A 185 -1.51 5.65 11.47
C ASP A 185 -2.92 5.12 11.20
N THR A 186 -3.89 5.52 12.04
CA THR A 186 -5.26 4.98 11.96
C THR A 186 -5.99 5.29 10.66
N LYS A 187 -5.76 6.45 10.03
CA LYS A 187 -6.40 6.80 8.75
C LYS A 187 -5.80 5.96 7.61
N THR A 188 -4.47 5.85 7.58
CA THR A 188 -3.73 5.11 6.55
C THR A 188 -3.89 3.59 6.66
N ARG A 189 -4.00 3.07 7.89
CA ARG A 189 -4.09 1.62 8.17
C ARG A 189 -5.21 0.94 7.40
N SER A 190 -6.38 1.57 7.33
CA SER A 190 -7.52 0.99 6.60
C SER A 190 -7.25 0.90 5.10
N SER A 191 -6.60 1.91 4.52
CA SER A 191 -6.19 1.91 3.11
C SER A 191 -5.18 0.80 2.82
N ILE A 192 -4.18 0.61 3.69
CA ILE A 192 -3.20 -0.49 3.52
C ILE A 192 -3.87 -1.87 3.66
N VAL A 193 -4.80 -2.03 4.60
CA VAL A 193 -5.58 -3.28 4.73
C VAL A 193 -6.43 -3.53 3.48
N ASN A 194 -7.03 -2.49 2.88
CA ASN A 194 -7.76 -2.64 1.63
C ASN A 194 -6.84 -3.05 0.46
N LEU A 195 -5.62 -2.50 0.40
CA LEU A 195 -4.61 -2.91 -0.58
C LEU A 195 -4.16 -4.36 -0.38
N SER A 196 -3.94 -4.78 0.87
CA SER A 196 -3.69 -6.19 1.20
C SER A 196 -4.80 -7.11 0.70
N ASN A 197 -6.05 -6.70 0.89
CA ASN A 197 -7.21 -7.48 0.48
C ASN A 197 -7.32 -7.69 -1.03
N ILE A 198 -6.81 -6.76 -1.83
CA ILE A 198 -6.71 -6.94 -3.28
C ILE A 198 -5.82 -8.15 -3.60
N TYR A 199 -4.63 -8.23 -3.02
CA TYR A 199 -3.71 -9.35 -3.22
C TYR A 199 -4.22 -10.65 -2.61
N LEU A 200 -4.94 -10.58 -1.49
CA LEU A 200 -5.55 -11.76 -0.88
C LEU A 200 -6.66 -12.34 -1.77
N GLN A 201 -7.47 -11.48 -2.40
CA GLN A 201 -8.49 -11.94 -3.35
C GLN A 201 -7.85 -12.61 -4.56
N GLU A 202 -6.76 -12.05 -5.09
CA GLU A 202 -6.02 -12.67 -6.17
C GLU A 202 -5.39 -14.01 -5.76
N ALA A 203 -4.85 -14.12 -4.54
CA ALA A 203 -4.38 -15.39 -4.02
C ALA A 203 -5.51 -16.44 -4.01
N VAL A 204 -6.71 -16.07 -3.54
CA VAL A 204 -7.89 -16.96 -3.57
C VAL A 204 -8.23 -17.39 -5.01
N GLU A 205 -8.21 -16.47 -5.97
CA GLU A 205 -8.45 -16.80 -7.39
C GLU A 205 -7.42 -17.78 -7.96
N LEU A 206 -6.17 -17.73 -7.48
CA LEU A 206 -5.05 -18.57 -7.92
C LEU A 206 -5.00 -19.96 -7.25
N ILE A 207 -5.81 -20.20 -6.20
CA ILE A 207 -5.93 -21.53 -5.57
C ILE A 207 -6.41 -22.58 -6.59
N LYS A 208 -7.24 -22.19 -7.56
CA LYS A 208 -7.75 -23.10 -8.61
C LYS A 208 -6.64 -23.72 -9.47
N GLU A 209 -5.46 -23.11 -9.49
CA GLU A 209 -4.28 -23.55 -10.25
C GLU A 209 -3.40 -24.51 -9.43
N GLN A 210 -3.70 -24.69 -8.14
CA GLN A 210 -3.00 -25.60 -7.24
C GLN A 210 -3.60 -27.01 -7.29
N GLU A 211 -2.84 -27.98 -6.77
CA GLU A 211 -3.28 -29.37 -6.66
C GLU A 211 -4.58 -29.46 -5.83
N PRO A 212 -5.60 -30.22 -6.28
CA PRO A 212 -6.90 -30.29 -5.60
C PRO A 212 -6.83 -30.66 -4.12
N GLU A 213 -5.84 -31.46 -3.73
CA GLU A 213 -5.61 -31.91 -2.36
C GLU A 213 -5.14 -30.78 -1.43
N ASP A 214 -4.42 -29.78 -1.96
CA ASP A 214 -3.90 -28.65 -1.20
C ASP A 214 -4.90 -27.50 -1.07
N ARG A 215 -5.85 -27.36 -2.01
CA ARG A 215 -6.77 -26.21 -2.09
C ARG A 215 -7.49 -25.91 -0.78
N PRO A 216 -8.10 -26.87 -0.06
CA PRO A 216 -8.84 -26.57 1.16
C PRO A 216 -7.96 -25.98 2.28
N SER A 217 -6.72 -26.45 2.38
CA SER A 217 -5.72 -25.95 3.33
C SER A 217 -5.31 -24.50 3.00
N LEU A 218 -5.17 -24.18 1.70
CA LEU A 218 -4.86 -22.85 1.22
C LEU A 218 -6.04 -21.87 1.38
N GLU A 219 -7.27 -22.33 1.11
CA GLU A 219 -8.50 -21.56 1.33
C GLU A 219 -8.64 -21.16 2.80
N GLN A 220 -8.52 -22.13 3.72
CA GLN A 220 -8.54 -21.85 5.15
C GLN A 220 -7.43 -20.87 5.55
N ARG A 221 -6.23 -20.98 4.96
CA ARG A 221 -5.13 -20.05 5.23
C ARG A 221 -5.48 -18.61 4.81
N CYS A 222 -6.11 -18.42 3.65
CA CYS A 222 -6.61 -17.13 3.20
C CYS A 222 -7.70 -16.58 4.14
N GLU A 223 -8.63 -17.43 4.61
CA GLU A 223 -9.66 -17.04 5.58
C GLU A 223 -9.06 -16.58 6.91
N LEU A 224 -8.05 -17.29 7.41
CA LEU A 224 -7.36 -16.91 8.65
C LEU A 224 -6.63 -15.57 8.50
N LEU A 225 -6.00 -15.32 7.34
CA LEU A 225 -5.39 -14.02 7.06
C LEU A 225 -6.45 -12.91 7.00
N LYS A 226 -7.61 -13.19 6.40
CA LYS A 226 -8.76 -12.28 6.40
C LYS A 226 -9.27 -12.01 7.82
N ILE A 227 -9.28 -13.02 8.70
CA ILE A 227 -9.63 -12.85 10.11
C ILE A 227 -8.60 -11.97 10.84
N GLN A 228 -7.31 -12.14 10.55
CA GLN A 228 -6.23 -11.34 11.16
C GLN A 228 -6.42 -9.84 10.92
N GLU A 229 -6.97 -9.44 9.75
CA GLU A 229 -7.24 -8.04 9.42
C GLU A 229 -8.06 -7.34 10.53
N TYR A 230 -8.99 -8.06 11.17
CA TYR A 230 -9.84 -7.47 12.21
C TYR A 230 -9.06 -7.17 13.48
N LEU A 231 -7.98 -7.89 13.79
CA LEU A 231 -7.09 -7.53 14.89
C LEU A 231 -6.37 -6.20 14.61
N ILE A 232 -5.92 -6.02 13.36
CA ILE A 232 -5.23 -4.80 12.90
C ILE A 232 -6.19 -3.61 12.90
N LEU A 233 -7.45 -3.84 12.55
CA LEU A 233 -8.52 -2.84 12.58
C LEU A 233 -9.16 -2.64 13.97
N LYS A 234 -8.50 -3.12 15.04
CA LYS A 234 -8.95 -3.00 16.44
C LYS A 234 -10.32 -3.63 16.74
N ARG A 235 -10.60 -4.81 16.19
CA ARG A 235 -11.87 -5.55 16.34
C ARG A 235 -11.66 -6.99 16.86
N PRO A 236 -11.01 -7.18 18.02
CA PRO A 236 -10.63 -8.50 18.52
C PRO A 236 -11.84 -9.37 18.90
N LYS A 237 -12.94 -8.77 19.39
CA LYS A 237 -14.19 -9.50 19.66
C LYS A 237 -14.79 -10.13 18.39
N LYS A 238 -14.63 -9.48 17.23
CA LYS A 238 -15.08 -10.03 15.93
C LYS A 238 -14.25 -11.25 15.54
N VAL A 239 -12.94 -11.23 15.82
CA VAL A 239 -12.01 -12.33 15.56
C VAL A 239 -12.41 -13.57 16.36
N ILE A 240 -12.60 -13.42 17.67
CA ILE A 240 -13.04 -14.54 18.54
C ILE A 240 -14.34 -15.16 18.01
N ARG A 241 -15.32 -14.34 17.61
CA ARG A 241 -16.59 -14.82 17.06
C ARG A 241 -16.42 -15.57 15.73
N LEU A 242 -15.50 -15.15 14.87
CA LEU A 242 -15.23 -15.82 13.60
C LEU A 242 -14.50 -17.14 13.82
N LEU A 243 -13.48 -17.14 14.68
CA LEU A 243 -12.72 -18.36 15.00
C LEU A 243 -13.59 -19.44 15.66
N ARG A 244 -14.51 -19.07 16.56
CA ARG A 244 -15.45 -20.03 17.18
C ARG A 244 -16.38 -20.74 16.21
N LYS A 245 -16.51 -20.27 14.97
CA LYS A 245 -17.28 -20.95 13.93
C LYS A 245 -16.47 -22.06 13.24
N LEU A 246 -15.15 -22.04 13.37
CA LEU A 246 -14.26 -23.10 12.90
C LEU A 246 -14.34 -24.24 13.93
N LYS A 247 -14.67 -25.45 13.48
CA LYS A 247 -14.59 -26.64 14.36
C LYS A 247 -13.16 -27.14 14.36
N ASP A 248 -12.70 -27.67 15.48
CA ASP A 248 -11.31 -28.16 15.63
C ASP A 248 -10.96 -29.28 14.63
N GLU A 249 -11.93 -30.12 14.29
CA GLU A 249 -11.81 -31.20 13.30
C GLU A 249 -11.62 -30.69 11.86
N ASP A 250 -12.03 -29.45 11.59
CA ASP A 250 -11.95 -28.82 10.27
C ASP A 250 -10.65 -28.01 10.09
N ILE A 251 -9.77 -27.93 11.09
CA ILE A 251 -8.53 -27.16 11.04
C ILE A 251 -7.38 -28.02 10.48
N TYR A 252 -6.88 -27.62 9.31
CA TYR A 252 -5.73 -28.26 8.68
C TYR A 252 -4.46 -28.07 9.52
N GLU A 253 -3.63 -29.11 9.59
CA GLU A 253 -2.42 -29.13 10.42
C GLU A 253 -1.48 -27.95 10.13
N SER A 254 -1.32 -27.62 8.85
CA SER A 254 -0.54 -26.48 8.32
C SER A 254 -0.98 -25.10 8.84
N ASN A 255 -2.20 -25.00 9.41
CA ASN A 255 -2.84 -23.77 9.83
C ASN A 255 -3.10 -23.70 11.34
N LYS A 256 -2.91 -24.79 12.09
CA LYS A 256 -3.13 -24.84 13.55
C LYS A 256 -2.34 -23.77 14.30
N SER A 257 -1.07 -23.55 13.94
CA SER A 257 -0.26 -22.49 14.54
C SER A 257 -0.80 -21.09 14.26
N PHE A 258 -1.42 -20.87 13.09
CA PHE A 258 -2.01 -19.58 12.75
C PHE A 258 -3.32 -19.35 13.51
N VAL A 259 -4.17 -20.37 13.64
CA VAL A 259 -5.36 -20.33 14.49
C VAL A 259 -4.98 -20.02 15.94
N ALA A 260 -3.97 -20.71 16.48
CA ALA A 260 -3.50 -20.45 17.84
C ALA A 260 -3.01 -19.02 18.03
N PHE A 261 -2.23 -18.50 17.06
CA PHE A 261 -1.82 -17.10 17.05
C PHE A 261 -3.01 -16.13 17.09
N LEU A 262 -4.05 -16.37 16.28
CA LEU A 262 -5.23 -15.50 16.23
C LEU A 262 -6.04 -15.55 17.53
N TYR A 263 -6.28 -16.73 18.10
CA TYR A 263 -6.98 -16.87 19.38
C TYR A 263 -6.23 -16.16 20.51
N TYR A 264 -4.94 -16.46 20.67
CA TYR A 264 -4.12 -15.83 21.70
C TYR A 264 -4.13 -14.31 21.58
N THR A 265 -3.84 -13.80 20.38
CA THR A 265 -3.77 -12.36 20.14
C THR A 265 -5.13 -11.70 20.38
N ALA A 266 -6.23 -12.34 19.96
CA ALA A 266 -7.57 -11.79 20.14
C ALA A 266 -7.99 -11.76 21.62
N TYR A 267 -7.78 -12.84 22.37
CA TYR A 267 -8.12 -12.89 23.79
C TYR A 267 -7.28 -11.92 24.62
N MET A 268 -5.97 -11.86 24.37
CA MET A 268 -5.07 -10.87 25.00
C MET A 268 -5.39 -9.43 24.64
N SER A 269 -6.10 -9.19 23.53
CA SER A 269 -6.59 -7.87 23.11
C SER A 269 -7.99 -7.56 23.65
N THR A 270 -8.50 -8.34 24.61
CA THR A 270 -9.81 -8.16 25.25
C THR A 270 -9.70 -8.26 26.76
N ASP A 271 -10.80 -8.02 27.46
CA ASP A 271 -10.90 -8.12 28.93
C ASP A 271 -10.88 -9.58 29.46
N LYS A 272 -10.40 -10.55 28.64
CA LYS A 272 -10.38 -11.99 28.92
C LYS A 272 -9.03 -12.65 28.60
N PRO A 273 -7.90 -12.17 29.14
CA PRO A 273 -6.58 -12.74 28.85
C PRO A 273 -6.42 -14.18 29.34
N GLU A 274 -7.18 -14.63 30.34
CA GLU A 274 -7.17 -16.00 30.86
C GLU A 274 -7.55 -17.04 29.79
N ASP A 275 -8.44 -16.67 28.86
CA ASP A 275 -8.85 -17.53 27.74
C ASP A 275 -7.72 -17.73 26.71
N ALA A 276 -6.62 -16.96 26.80
CA ALA A 276 -5.46 -17.06 25.91
C ALA A 276 -4.45 -18.13 26.33
N GLU A 277 -4.47 -18.58 27.59
CA GLU A 277 -3.44 -19.47 28.15
C GLU A 277 -3.28 -20.81 27.38
N PRO A 278 -4.36 -21.50 26.96
CA PRO A 278 -4.24 -22.73 26.17
C PRO A 278 -3.57 -22.55 24.81
N TRP A 279 -3.53 -21.32 24.30
CA TRP A 279 -3.01 -20.98 22.98
C TRP A 279 -1.56 -20.53 23.02
N LYS A 280 -1.11 -19.94 24.13
CA LYS A 280 0.24 -19.38 24.29
C LYS A 280 1.35 -20.40 24.01
N ALA A 281 1.19 -21.63 24.49
CA ALA A 281 2.16 -22.71 24.29
C ALA A 281 2.27 -23.20 22.82
N LYS A 282 1.29 -22.85 21.98
CA LYS A 282 1.21 -23.29 20.57
C LYS A 282 1.78 -22.27 19.58
N ILE A 283 2.37 -21.17 20.08
CA ILE A 283 2.82 -20.03 19.28
C ILE A 283 4.34 -19.94 19.32
N SER A 284 4.96 -19.71 18.15
CA SER A 284 6.39 -19.48 18.06
C SER A 284 6.80 -18.13 18.66
N LEU A 285 8.07 -17.99 19.06
CA LEU A 285 8.60 -16.73 19.59
C LEU A 285 8.43 -15.54 18.62
N VAL A 286 8.61 -15.77 17.32
CA VAL A 286 8.40 -14.74 16.28
C VAL A 286 6.95 -14.27 16.26
N ASN A 287 6.00 -15.20 16.33
CA ASN A 287 4.58 -14.89 16.37
C ASN A 287 4.17 -14.21 17.68
N LEU A 288 4.83 -14.49 18.81
CA LEU A 288 4.60 -13.78 20.06
C LEU A 288 5.00 -12.30 19.97
N SER A 289 6.13 -11.98 19.33
CA SER A 289 6.54 -10.58 19.13
C SER A 289 5.51 -9.81 18.29
N LYS A 290 5.02 -10.43 17.21
CA LYS A 290 3.94 -9.88 16.38
C LYS A 290 2.63 -9.73 17.15
N ALA A 291 2.25 -10.75 17.93
CA ALA A 291 1.06 -10.72 18.78
C ALA A 291 1.12 -9.55 19.77
N GLN A 292 2.27 -9.33 20.43
CA GLN A 292 2.44 -8.24 21.38
C GLN A 292 2.24 -6.87 20.72
N LYS A 293 2.75 -6.67 19.50
CA LYS A 293 2.51 -5.42 18.75
C LYS A 293 1.03 -5.20 18.47
N ILE A 294 0.31 -6.26 18.10
CA ILE A 294 -1.14 -6.20 17.85
C ILE A 294 -1.90 -5.95 19.15
N ILE A 295 -1.52 -6.59 20.25
CA ILE A 295 -2.14 -6.39 21.57
C ILE A 295 -1.99 -4.92 21.99
N ASN A 296 -0.76 -4.37 21.91
CA ASN A 296 -0.48 -2.97 22.20
C ASN A 296 -1.26 -2.00 21.30
N LEU A 297 -1.59 -2.41 20.07
CA LEU A 297 -2.44 -1.62 19.18
C LEU A 297 -3.90 -1.61 19.66
N ASN A 298 -4.36 -2.67 20.31
CA ASN A 298 -5.75 -2.87 20.74
C ASN A 298 -6.05 -2.37 22.16
N THR A 299 -5.02 -2.25 23.01
CA THR A 299 -5.07 -1.64 24.34
C THR A 299 -4.89 -0.13 24.27
#